data_AF-A0A3D4EBM6-F1
#
_entry.id   AF-A0A3D4EBM6-F1
#
_cell.length_a   1.000
_cell.length_b   1.000
_cell.length_c   1.000
_cell.angle_alpha   90.00
_cell.angle_beta   90.00
_cell.angle_gamma   90.00
#
_symmetry.space_group_name_H-M   'P 1'
#
loop_
_entity.id
_entity.type
_entity.pdbx_description
1 polymer ?
#
loop_
_entity_poly.entity_id
_entity_poly.type
_entity_poly.pdbx_seq_one_letter_code
_entity_poly.pdbx_strand_id
1 'polypeptide(L)'
;MYQRRHLNILKSRMAEQRCRMQIVMGPRQVGKSTLVGQFTEGTSIPFDFFAADNVNRFDTSWIPNKWQQARMRMDIHSEQEHILIIDEVQKIKG
;
A
#
# COMPACT_ATOMS: atom_id res chain seq x y z
N MET A 1 17.58 -3.22 -14.73
CA MET A 1 16.45 -3.69 -13.91
C MET A 1 15.22 -3.82 -14.79
N TYR A 2 14.58 -5.00 -14.88
CA TYR A 2 13.40 -5.18 -15.75
C TYR A 2 12.21 -4.41 -15.18
N GLN A 3 11.75 -3.39 -15.91
CA GLN A 3 10.64 -2.54 -15.51
C GLN A 3 9.35 -3.17 -16.04
N ARG A 4 8.51 -3.71 -15.14
CA ARG A 4 7.26 -4.36 -15.52
C ARG A 4 6.31 -3.35 -16.17
N ARG A 5 5.65 -3.72 -17.27
CA ARG A 5 4.61 -2.90 -17.93
C ARG A 5 3.56 -2.35 -16.96
N HIS A 6 3.23 -3.11 -15.91
CA HIS A 6 2.28 -2.72 -14.88
C HIS A 6 2.78 -1.61 -13.94
N LEU A 7 4.09 -1.36 -13.86
CA LEU A 7 4.65 -0.32 -12.98
C LEU A 7 4.21 1.07 -13.44
N ASN A 8 4.25 1.32 -14.75
CA ASN A 8 3.80 2.59 -15.32
C ASN A 8 2.30 2.79 -15.12
N ILE A 9 1.51 1.71 -15.16
CA ILE A 9 0.07 1.76 -14.84
C ILE A 9 -0.12 2.16 -13.38
N LEU A 10 0.55 1.49 -12.44
CA LEU A 10 0.45 1.83 -11.02
C LEU A 10 0.87 3.28 -10.75
N LYS A 11 1.99 3.73 -11.32
CA LYS A 11 2.44 5.13 -11.24
C LYS A 11 1.39 6.11 -11.76
N SER A 12 0.83 5.83 -12.95
CA SER A 12 -0.22 6.67 -13.54
C SER A 12 -1.48 6.71 -12.66
N ARG A 13 -1.88 5.58 -12.05
CA ARG A 13 -3.05 5.52 -11.16
C ARG A 13 -2.82 6.26 -9.84
N MET A 14 -1.60 6.18 -9.29
CA MET A 14 -1.23 6.88 -8.06
C MET A 14 -1.10 8.39 -8.27
N ALA A 15 -0.85 8.86 -9.50
CA ALA A 15 -0.82 10.27 -9.86
C ALA A 15 -2.21 10.88 -10.17
N GLU A 16 -3.28 10.06 -10.21
CA GLU A 16 -4.65 10.58 -10.30
C GLU A 16 -5.01 11.37 -9.04
N GLN A 17 -6.01 12.26 -9.11
CA GLN A 17 -6.52 12.97 -7.94
C GLN A 17 -6.84 11.98 -6.81
N ARG A 18 -6.46 12.33 -5.57
CA ARG A 18 -6.63 11.49 -4.37
C ARG A 18 -8.11 11.28 -4.02
N CYS A 19 -8.75 10.33 -4.69
CA CYS A 19 -10.12 9.92 -4.43
C CYS A 19 -10.33 8.39 -4.56
N ARG A 20 -9.25 7.64 -4.80
CA ARG A 20 -9.29 6.20 -5.09
C ARG A 20 -8.22 5.43 -4.34
N MET A 21 -8.59 4.25 -3.85
CA MET A 21 -7.66 3.23 -3.40
C MET A 21 -7.27 2.33 -4.58
N GLN A 22 -6.00 1.99 -4.69
CA GLN A 22 -5.51 1.12 -5.75
C GLN A 22 -5.40 -0.31 -5.23
N ILE A 23 -5.96 -1.27 -5.98
CA ILE A 23 -5.89 -2.70 -5.65
C ILE A 23 -5.02 -3.39 -6.70
N VAL A 24 -3.90 -3.95 -6.26
CA VAL A 24 -3.03 -4.78 -7.11
C VAL A 24 -3.43 -6.24 -6.91
N MET A 25 -4.22 -6.79 -7.85
CA MET A 25 -4.71 -8.16 -7.80
C MET A 25 -4.07 -9.04 -8.88
N GLY A 26 -4.07 -10.35 -8.63
CA GLY A 26 -3.55 -11.36 -9.55
C GLY A 26 -3.18 -12.67 -8.83
N PRO A 27 -2.91 -13.76 -9.58
CA PRO A 27 -2.60 -15.07 -9.01
C PRO A 27 -1.44 -15.03 -7.98
N ARG A 28 -1.33 -16.07 -7.15
CA ARG A 28 -0.19 -16.19 -6.23
C ARG A 28 1.12 -16.26 -7.02
N GLN A 29 2.18 -15.70 -6.44
CA GLN A 29 3.55 -15.75 -6.96
C GLN A 29 3.81 -15.08 -8.32
N VAL A 30 2.89 -14.23 -8.81
CA VAL A 30 3.12 -13.45 -10.04
C VAL A 30 3.99 -12.21 -9.84
N GLY A 31 4.46 -11.92 -8.61
CA GLY A 31 5.31 -10.76 -8.29
C GLY A 31 4.56 -9.45 -8.05
N LYS A 32 3.42 -9.50 -7.36
CA LYS A 32 2.63 -8.31 -6.98
C LYS A 32 3.38 -7.44 -5.96
N SER A 33 3.87 -8.03 -4.88
CA SER A 33 4.68 -7.33 -3.88
C SER A 33 5.97 -6.76 -4.48
N THR A 34 6.57 -7.47 -5.45
CA THR A 34 7.72 -6.96 -6.23
C THR A 34 7.34 -5.72 -7.05
N LEU A 35 6.17 -5.69 -7.70
CA LEU A 35 5.70 -4.53 -8.45
C LEU A 35 5.53 -3.31 -7.53
N VAL A 36 4.97 -3.50 -6.35
CA VAL A 36 4.79 -2.43 -5.35
C VAL A 36 6.14 -1.98 -4.79
N GLY A 37 7.07 -2.90 -4.54
CA GLY A 37 8.46 -2.60 -4.16
C GLY A 37 9.18 -1.70 -5.18
N GLN A 38 9.08 -2.05 -6.47
CA GLN A 38 9.62 -1.22 -7.56
C GLN A 38 8.97 0.17 -7.64
N PHE A 39 7.70 0.28 -7.25
CA PHE A 39 7.03 1.57 -7.16
C PHE A 39 7.57 2.40 -5.99
N THR A 40 7.73 1.79 -4.81
CA THR A 40 8.27 2.46 -3.62
C THR A 40 9.73 2.89 -3.76
N GLU A 41 10.54 2.15 -4.51
CA GLU A 41 11.94 2.54 -4.82
C GLU A 41 12.02 3.81 -5.69
N GLY A 42 10.96 4.12 -6.44
CA GLY A 42 10.92 5.22 -7.39
C GLY A 42 10.02 6.40 -6.99
N THR A 43 9.46 6.39 -5.79
CA THR A 43 8.60 7.47 -5.28
C THR A 43 9.33 8.27 -4.21
N SER A 44 9.10 9.58 -4.18
CA SER A 44 9.56 10.47 -3.10
C SER A 44 8.54 10.60 -1.97
N ILE A 45 7.33 10.06 -2.16
CA ILE A 45 6.25 10.15 -1.19
C ILE A 45 6.54 9.16 -0.03
N PRO A 46 6.54 9.62 1.23
CA PRO A 46 6.66 8.74 2.39
C PRO A 46 5.62 7.62 2.38
N PHE A 47 5.99 6.43 2.83
CA PHE A 47 5.10 5.28 2.84
C PHE A 47 5.35 4.36 4.02
N ASP A 48 4.31 3.62 4.37
CA ASP A 48 4.38 2.49 5.30
C ASP A 48 3.89 1.22 4.61
N PHE A 49 4.59 0.11 4.88
CA PHE A 49 4.26 -1.20 4.35
C PHE A 49 3.87 -2.15 5.48
N PHE A 50 2.67 -2.73 5.39
CA PHE A 50 2.16 -3.70 6.35
C PHE A 50 1.74 -4.99 5.64
N ALA A 51 2.12 -6.14 6.17
CA ALA A 51 1.64 -7.44 5.71
C ALA A 51 0.48 -7.94 6.60
N ALA A 52 -0.63 -8.34 6.00
CA ALA A 52 -1.80 -8.84 6.73
C ALA A 52 -1.71 -10.35 7.10
N ASP A 53 -0.56 -10.99 6.88
CA ASP A 53 -0.37 -12.44 7.01
C ASP A 53 -0.66 -13.01 8.39
N ASN A 54 -0.39 -12.23 9.45
CA ASN A 54 -0.52 -12.65 10.85
C ASN A 54 -1.65 -11.89 11.58
N VAL A 55 -2.56 -11.26 10.84
CA VAL A 55 -3.68 -10.53 11.44
C VAL A 55 -4.71 -11.54 11.92
N ASN A 56 -5.13 -11.41 13.17
CA ASN A 56 -6.24 -12.21 13.69
C ASN A 56 -7.48 -11.92 12.84
N ARG A 57 -8.08 -12.97 12.26
CA ARG A 57 -9.25 -12.86 11.38
C ARG A 57 -10.47 -12.17 12.03
N PHE A 58 -10.50 -12.05 13.35
CA PHE A 58 -11.56 -11.38 14.10
C PHE A 58 -11.19 -9.94 14.52
N ASP A 59 -9.97 -9.50 14.23
CA ASP A 59 -9.52 -8.14 14.51
C ASP A 59 -9.98 -7.18 13.41
N THR A 60 -11.17 -6.63 13.59
CA THR A 60 -11.74 -5.60 12.71
C THR A 60 -11.07 -4.23 12.91
N SER A 61 -10.29 -4.06 13.97
CA SER A 61 -9.61 -2.80 14.30
C SER A 61 -8.27 -2.63 13.59
N TRP A 62 -7.73 -3.69 12.99
CA TRP A 62 -6.38 -3.67 12.42
C TRP A 62 -6.19 -2.58 11.35
N ILE A 63 -7.08 -2.50 10.35
CA ILE A 63 -6.99 -1.46 9.30
C ILE A 63 -7.16 -0.06 9.89
N PRO A 64 -8.19 0.24 10.71
CA PRO A 64 -8.30 1.52 11.42
C PRO A 64 -7.04 1.90 12.19
N ASN A 65 -6.43 0.95 12.89
CA ASN A 65 -5.20 1.19 13.66
C ASN A 65 -4.01 1.52 12.75
N LYS A 66 -3.83 0.81 11.63
CA LYS A 66 -2.77 1.13 10.66
C LYS A 66 -2.99 2.47 9.98
N TRP A 67 -4.24 2.80 9.68
CA TRP A 67 -4.60 4.11 9.16
C TRP A 67 -4.27 5.23 10.15
N GLN A 68 -4.64 5.07 11.43
CA GLN A 68 -4.32 6.03 12.47
C GLN A 68 -2.81 6.17 12.70
N GLN A 69 -2.06 5.07 12.65
CA GLN A 69 -0.59 5.08 12.74
C GLN A 69 0.03 5.93 11.63
N ALA A 70 -0.40 5.75 10.38
CA ALA A 70 0.06 6.56 9.26
C ALA A 70 -0.28 8.05 9.45
N ARG A 71 -1.51 8.37 9.91
CA ARG A 71 -1.94 9.74 10.18
C ARG A 71 -1.11 10.42 11.27
N MET A 72 -0.85 9.73 12.38
CA MET A 72 0.01 10.24 13.46
C MET A 72 1.42 10.52 12.95
N ARG A 73 1.96 9.64 12.09
CA ARG A 73 3.27 9.84 11.49
C ARG A 73 3.30 11.09 10.61
N MET A 74 2.28 11.29 9.78
CA MET A 74 2.16 12.49 8.96
C MET A 74 2.15 13.75 9.81
N ASP A 75 1.38 13.76 10.90
CA ASP A 75 1.29 14.92 11.80
C ASP A 75 2.64 15.23 12.46
N ILE A 76 3.37 14.20 12.94
CA ILE A 76 4.69 14.35 13.56
C ILE A 76 5.72 14.92 12.58
N HIS A 77 5.70 14.48 11.33
CA HIS A 77 6.69 14.86 10.31
C HIS A 77 6.22 16.02 9.42
N SER A 78 5.03 16.58 9.70
CA SER A 78 4.39 17.61 8.87
C SER A 78 4.27 17.22 7.39
N GLU A 79 3.99 15.93 7.13
CA GLU A 79 3.85 15.40 5.78
C GLU A 79 2.51 15.80 5.17
N GLN A 80 2.54 16.32 3.93
CA GLN A 80 1.32 16.63 3.17
C GLN A 80 0.71 15.39 2.53
N GLU A 81 1.53 14.37 2.25
CA GLU A 81 1.10 13.14 1.59
C GLU A 81 1.85 11.92 2.16
N HIS A 82 1.13 10.81 2.26
CA HIS A 82 1.66 9.53 2.72
C HIS A 82 0.91 8.37 2.06
N ILE A 83 1.63 7.29 1.75
CA ILE A 83 1.10 6.08 1.12
C ILE A 83 1.03 4.96 2.15
N LEU A 84 -0.17 4.42 2.36
CA LEU A 84 -0.38 3.23 3.17
C LEU A 84 -0.47 2.00 2.26
N ILE A 85 0.45 1.05 2.41
CA ILE A 85 0.51 -0.17 1.61
C ILE A 85 0.16 -1.36 2.52
N ILE A 86 -0.83 -2.15 2.11
CA ILE A 86 -1.26 -3.36 2.81
C ILE A 86 -1.14 -4.54 1.86
N ASP A 87 -0.23 -5.47 2.17
CA ASP A 87 -0.09 -6.72 1.42
C ASP A 87 -1.00 -7.81 2.01
N GLU A 88 -1.44 -8.72 1.13
CA GLU A 88 -2.32 -9.85 1.46
C GLU A 88 -3.63 -9.44 2.18
N VAL A 89 -4.16 -8.25 1.85
CA VAL A 89 -5.36 -7.66 2.48
C VAL A 89 -6.58 -8.59 2.49
N GLN A 90 -6.69 -9.50 1.52
CA GLN A 90 -7.73 -10.53 1.47
C GLN A 90 -7.78 -11.47 2.68
N LYS A 91 -6.72 -11.51 3.51
CA LYS A 91 -6.67 -12.30 4.75
C LYS A 91 -7.45 -11.65 5.90
N ILE A 92 -7.72 -10.35 5.80
CA ILE A 92 -8.54 -9.61 6.77
C ILE A 92 -10.01 -9.86 6.44
N LYS A 93 -10.80 -10.21 7.44
CA LYS A 93 -12.26 -10.30 7.32
C LYS A 93 -12.90 -9.02 7.83
N GLY A 94 -13.93 -8.56 7.14
CA GLY A 94 -14.83 -7.48 7.59
C GLY A 94 -15.97 -8.01 8.42
#